data_AF-A0A549SMB7-F1
#
_entry.id   AF-A0A549SMB7-F1
#
_cell.length_a   1.000
_cell.length_b   1.000
_cell.length_c   1.000
_cell.angle_alpha   90.00
_cell.angle_beta   90.00
_cell.angle_gamma   90.00
#
_symmetry.space_group_name_H-M   'P 1'
#
loop_
_entity.id
_entity.type
_entity.pdbx_description
1 polymer ?
#
loop_
_entity_poly.entity_id
_entity_poly.type
_entity_poly.pdbx_seq_one_letter_code
_entity_poly.pdbx_strand_id
1 'polypeptide(L)'
;MNQDLSVFVTPFALVIGCALIAAGGLYFIDIQFLKSRLQAVAALVAGAIILAALEVVLAGSSVSFFKAQQVQTSACELEGESAHPEARLGVDVQIIHKHILACMQEAGYEWSPTHRNCKDAPVATNPYCYLPVAGFDRTITAFQLRFE
;
A
#
# COMPACT_ATOMS: atom_id res chain seq x y z
N MET A 1 -0.71 0.09 13.44
CA MET A 1 0.45 -0.75 13.84
C MET A 1 1.70 -0.13 13.22
N ASN A 2 2.75 0.14 14.00
CA ASN A 2 3.87 1.04 13.68
C ASN A 2 4.47 0.83 12.27
N GLN A 3 4.04 1.64 11.29
CA GLN A 3 4.60 1.62 9.93
C GLN A 3 6.13 1.86 9.95
N ASP A 4 6.60 2.69 10.87
CA ASP A 4 8.02 3.00 11.06
C ASP A 4 8.87 1.77 11.41
N LEU A 5 8.32 0.83 12.19
CA LEU A 5 9.04 -0.36 12.60
C LEU A 5 9.13 -1.40 11.47
N SER A 6 8.09 -1.48 10.62
CA SER A 6 8.10 -2.39 9.47
C SER A 6 9.14 -1.96 8.43
N VAL A 7 9.25 -0.67 8.12
CA VAL A 7 10.25 -0.16 7.15
C VAL A 7 11.67 -0.50 7.60
N PHE A 8 11.93 -0.47 8.90
CA PHE A 8 13.24 -0.79 9.45
C PHE A 8 13.51 -2.30 9.55
N VAL A 9 12.53 -3.11 9.94
CA VAL A 9 12.72 -4.55 10.20
C VAL A 9 12.65 -5.41 8.93
N THR A 10 11.85 -5.00 7.94
CA THR A 10 11.62 -5.77 6.70
C THR A 10 12.92 -6.13 5.95
N PRO A 11 13.89 -5.22 5.72
CA PRO A 11 15.14 -5.54 5.04
C PRO A 11 15.96 -6.61 5.78
N PHE A 12 16.06 -6.52 7.11
CA PHE A 12 16.81 -7.48 7.91
C PHE A 12 16.13 -8.85 7.91
N ALA A 13 14.81 -8.89 8.08
CA ALA A 13 14.04 -10.12 8.05
C ALA A 13 14.16 -10.83 6.68
N LEU A 14 14.18 -10.07 5.57
CA LEU A 14 14.37 -10.61 4.23
C LEU A 14 15.74 -11.26 4.08
N VAL A 15 16.81 -10.55 4.48
CA VAL A 15 18.18 -11.07 4.43
C VAL A 15 18.32 -12.34 5.26
N ILE A 16 17.78 -12.34 6.48
CA ILE A 16 17.81 -13.51 7.38
C ILE A 16 17.02 -14.68 6.77
N GLY A 17 15.81 -14.44 6.27
CA GLY A 17 14.97 -15.46 5.63
C GLY A 17 15.65 -16.12 4.44
N CYS A 18 16.20 -15.30 3.52
CA CYS A 18 16.93 -15.78 2.36
C CYS A 18 18.22 -16.54 2.75
N ALA A 19 18.97 -16.04 3.74
CA ALA A 19 20.18 -16.70 4.22
C ALA A 19 19.86 -18.09 4.82
N LEU A 20 18.78 -18.20 5.59
CA LEU A 20 18.32 -19.47 6.16
C LEU A 20 17.88 -20.47 5.09
N ILE A 21 17.13 -20.01 4.08
CA ILE A 21 16.73 -20.83 2.93
C ILE A 21 17.97 -21.33 2.18
N ALA A 22 18.92 -20.44 1.87
CA ALA A 22 20.14 -20.78 1.15
C ALA A 22 21.01 -21.76 1.95
N ALA A 23 21.26 -21.49 3.23
CA ALA A 23 22.05 -22.37 4.09
C ALA A 23 21.42 -23.75 4.26
N GLY A 24 20.09 -23.82 4.43
CA GLY A 24 19.36 -25.08 4.51
C GLY A 24 19.30 -25.82 3.18
N GLY A 25 19.14 -25.11 2.06
CA GLY A 25 19.07 -25.68 0.71
C GLY A 25 20.41 -26.24 0.22
N LEU A 26 21.52 -25.56 0.52
CA LEU A 26 22.88 -26.00 0.18
C LEU A 26 23.20 -27.39 0.74
N TYR A 27 22.66 -27.74 1.91
CA TYR A 27 22.80 -29.07 2.50
C TYR A 27 22.27 -30.19 1.60
N PHE A 28 21.22 -29.93 0.80
CA PHE A 28 20.63 -30.91 -0.12
C PHE A 28 21.34 -31.01 -1.47
N ILE A 29 22.33 -30.14 -1.72
CA ILE A 29 23.17 -30.12 -2.93
C ILE A 29 24.61 -30.54 -2.56
N ASP A 30 24.77 -31.29 -1.47
CA ASP A 30 26.04 -31.79 -0.92
C ASP A 30 27.05 -30.71 -0.46
N ILE A 31 26.60 -29.46 -0.32
CA ILE A 31 27.41 -28.37 0.24
C ILE A 31 27.09 -28.25 1.74
N GLN A 32 27.88 -28.94 2.55
CA GLN A 32 27.62 -29.12 3.98
C GLN A 32 28.08 -27.93 4.84
N PHE A 33 27.33 -26.82 4.79
CA PHE A 33 27.46 -25.71 5.76
C PHE A 33 26.85 -26.04 7.13
N LEU A 34 25.83 -26.92 7.17
CA LEU A 34 25.11 -27.31 8.38
C LEU A 34 25.47 -28.75 8.77
N LYS A 35 25.62 -28.97 10.08
CA LYS A 35 26.22 -30.20 10.62
C LYS A 35 25.28 -31.41 10.59
N SER A 36 23.97 -31.18 10.51
CA SER A 36 22.96 -32.24 10.51
C SER A 36 21.76 -31.92 9.61
N ARG A 37 21.14 -32.98 9.10
CA ARG A 37 19.91 -32.89 8.30
C ARG A 37 18.78 -32.19 9.04
N LEU A 38 18.68 -32.38 10.36
CA LEU A 38 17.69 -31.72 11.20
C LEU A 38 17.92 -30.20 11.26
N GLN A 39 19.19 -29.76 11.36
CA GLN A 39 19.51 -28.32 11.31
C GLN A 39 19.20 -27.72 9.94
N ALA A 40 19.46 -28.44 8.85
CA ALA A 40 19.12 -27.99 7.50
C ALA A 40 17.61 -27.83 7.29
N VAL A 41 16.82 -28.81 7.73
CA VAL A 41 15.34 -28.72 7.68
C VAL A 41 14.82 -27.60 8.57
N ALA A 42 15.34 -27.45 9.78
CA ALA A 42 14.95 -26.37 10.69
C ALA A 42 15.24 -24.98 10.08
N ALA A 43 16.40 -24.81 9.44
CA ALA A 43 16.76 -23.57 8.76
C ALA A 43 15.80 -23.26 7.59
N LEU A 44 15.48 -24.26 6.76
CA LEU A 44 14.51 -24.09 5.67
C LEU A 44 13.13 -23.68 6.19
N VAL A 45 12.62 -24.37 7.21
CA VAL A 45 11.30 -24.09 7.78
C VAL A 45 11.27 -22.70 8.42
N ALA A 46 12.30 -22.34 9.19
CA ALA A 46 12.39 -21.01 9.80
C ALA A 46 12.47 -19.90 8.74
N GLY A 47 13.29 -20.09 7.70
CA GLY A 47 13.38 -19.14 6.58
C GLY A 47 12.04 -18.99 5.84
N ALA A 48 11.35 -20.09 5.57
CA ALA A 48 10.04 -20.08 4.91
C ALA A 48 8.98 -19.37 5.76
N ILE A 49 8.96 -19.59 7.08
CA ILE A 49 8.05 -18.88 8.00
C ILE A 49 8.30 -17.38 7.98
N ILE A 50 9.58 -16.96 8.02
CA ILE A 50 9.94 -15.53 7.98
C ILE A 50 9.49 -14.89 6.66
N LEU A 51 9.74 -15.55 5.53
CA LEU A 51 9.34 -15.04 4.23
C LEU A 51 7.81 -15.00 4.05
N ALA A 52 7.09 -16.03 4.52
CA ALA A 52 5.63 -16.03 4.51
C ALA A 52 5.04 -14.94 5.41
N ALA A 53 5.61 -14.72 6.60
CA ALA A 53 5.20 -13.63 7.49
C ALA A 53 5.47 -12.26 6.85
N LEU A 54 6.60 -12.10 6.16
CA LEU A 54 6.91 -10.91 5.38
C LEU A 54 5.90 -10.69 4.27
N GLU A 55 5.55 -11.71 3.49
CA GLU A 55 4.49 -11.61 2.49
C GLU A 55 3.16 -11.23 3.11
N VAL A 56 2.78 -11.78 4.27
CA VAL A 56 1.53 -11.38 4.95
C VAL A 56 1.60 -9.93 5.45
N VAL A 57 2.75 -9.45 5.91
CA VAL A 57 2.92 -8.05 6.34
C VAL A 57 2.95 -7.10 5.14
N LEU A 58 3.58 -7.49 4.03
CA LEU A 58 3.70 -6.71 2.81
C LEU A 58 2.44 -6.76 1.95
N ALA A 59 1.78 -7.90 1.82
CA ALA A 59 0.46 -8.05 1.17
C ALA A 59 -0.66 -7.53 2.09
N GLY A 60 -0.50 -7.69 3.40
CA GLY A 60 -1.27 -7.01 4.45
C GLY A 60 -0.98 -5.51 4.53
N SER A 61 -0.05 -4.99 3.70
CA SER A 61 -0.08 -3.59 3.29
C SER A 61 -1.22 -3.34 2.29
N SER A 62 -2.40 -3.83 2.62
CA SER A 62 -3.67 -3.28 2.18
C SER A 62 -3.65 -1.75 2.33
N VAL A 63 -2.95 -1.23 3.34
CA VAL A 63 -2.60 0.20 3.48
C VAL A 63 -2.02 0.85 2.20
N SER A 64 -1.39 0.11 1.28
CA SER A 64 -0.88 0.63 0.00
C SER A 64 -1.97 1.15 -0.94
N PHE A 65 -3.15 0.53 -1.02
CA PHE A 65 -4.17 0.94 -1.97
C PHE A 65 -4.84 2.25 -1.55
N PHE A 66 -5.29 2.33 -0.29
CA PHE A 66 -5.82 3.58 0.23
C PHE A 66 -4.72 4.65 0.36
N LYS A 67 -3.48 4.30 0.74
CA LYS A 67 -2.37 5.29 0.73
C LYS A 67 -2.02 5.76 -0.68
N ALA A 68 -2.01 4.87 -1.68
CA ALA A 68 -1.80 5.25 -3.07
C ALA A 68 -2.90 6.21 -3.52
N GLN A 69 -4.15 5.96 -3.11
CA GLN A 69 -5.26 6.88 -3.33
C GLN A 69 -5.08 8.23 -2.62
N GLN A 70 -4.60 8.24 -1.37
CA GLN A 70 -4.27 9.48 -0.65
C GLN A 70 -3.19 10.29 -1.37
N VAL A 71 -2.12 9.63 -1.80
CA VAL A 71 -1.03 10.25 -2.56
C VAL A 71 -1.53 10.79 -3.89
N GLN A 72 -2.31 10.00 -4.63
CA GLN A 72 -2.90 10.42 -5.90
C GLN A 72 -3.81 11.64 -5.73
N THR A 73 -4.64 11.66 -4.69
CA THR A 73 -5.53 12.80 -4.40
C THR A 73 -4.73 14.07 -4.13
N SER A 74 -3.64 13.97 -3.36
CA SER A 74 -2.76 15.12 -3.10
C SER A 74 -1.98 15.58 -4.34
N ALA A 75 -1.62 14.66 -5.24
CA ALA A 75 -0.97 15.00 -6.49
C ALA A 75 -1.95 15.74 -7.43
N CYS A 76 -3.18 15.26 -7.55
CA CYS A 76 -4.23 15.92 -8.33
C CYS A 76 -4.61 17.30 -7.78
N GLU A 77 -4.60 17.47 -6.45
CA GLU A 77 -4.78 18.78 -5.81
C GLU A 77 -3.66 19.74 -6.20
N LEU A 78 -2.40 19.31 -6.08
CA LEU A 78 -1.25 20.12 -6.45
C LEU A 78 -1.24 20.48 -7.94
N GLU A 79 -1.63 19.55 -8.81
CA GLU A 79 -1.78 19.79 -10.25
C GLU A 79 -2.88 20.82 -10.54
N GLY A 80 -4.04 20.68 -9.90
CA GLY A 80 -5.13 21.66 -10.01
C GLY A 80 -4.75 23.05 -9.51
N GLU A 81 -4.04 23.14 -8.39
CA GLU A 81 -3.53 24.42 -7.86
C GLU A 81 -2.46 25.05 -8.77
N SER A 82 -1.63 24.22 -9.40
CA SER A 82 -0.56 24.69 -10.31
C SER A 82 -1.11 25.15 -11.66
N ALA A 83 -2.14 24.47 -12.16
CA ALA A 83 -2.80 24.80 -13.43
C ALA A 83 -3.71 26.03 -13.33
N HIS A 84 -4.30 26.27 -12.15
CA HIS A 84 -5.24 27.36 -11.89
C HIS A 84 -4.83 28.23 -10.70
N PRO A 85 -3.68 28.93 -10.76
CA PRO A 85 -3.19 29.77 -9.67
C PRO A 85 -4.18 30.91 -9.29
N GLU A 86 -4.99 31.37 -10.25
CA GLU A 86 -6.04 32.36 -10.06
C GLU A 86 -7.19 31.88 -9.15
N ALA A 87 -7.48 30.58 -9.14
CA ALA A 87 -8.52 29.99 -8.31
C ALA A 87 -8.11 29.89 -6.84
N ARG A 88 -6.79 29.91 -6.56
CA ARG A 88 -6.21 29.89 -5.20
C ARG A 88 -6.54 31.14 -4.37
N LEU A 89 -6.81 32.27 -5.03
CA LEU A 89 -7.21 33.53 -4.41
C LEU A 89 -8.71 33.59 -4.05
N GLY A 90 -9.43 32.47 -4.16
CA GLY A 90 -10.85 32.35 -3.78
C GLY A 90 -11.84 32.76 -4.87
N VAL A 91 -11.37 32.97 -6.10
CA VAL A 91 -12.21 33.44 -7.21
C VAL A 91 -13.10 32.32 -7.77
N ASP A 92 -12.62 31.07 -7.79
CA ASP A 92 -13.45 29.96 -8.29
C ASP A 92 -13.00 28.57 -7.78
N VAL A 93 -13.36 28.26 -6.53
CA VAL A 93 -13.08 26.96 -5.87
C VAL A 93 -13.64 25.76 -6.65
N GLN A 94 -14.65 25.99 -7.49
CA GLN A 94 -15.27 24.93 -8.30
C GLN A 94 -14.36 24.45 -9.44
N ILE A 95 -13.43 25.29 -9.91
CA ILE A 95 -12.49 24.92 -10.99
C ILE A 95 -11.50 23.87 -10.48
N ILE A 96 -10.84 24.14 -9.35
CA ILE A 96 -9.91 23.19 -8.73
C ILE A 96 -10.64 21.90 -8.35
N HIS A 97 -11.84 22.00 -7.80
CA HIS A 97 -12.66 20.83 -7.46
C HIS A 97 -12.92 19.93 -8.67
N LYS A 98 -13.37 20.51 -9.81
CA LYS A 98 -13.61 19.74 -11.04
C LYS A 98 -12.33 19.15 -11.61
N HIS A 99 -11.22 19.89 -11.52
CA HIS A 99 -9.92 19.42 -11.98
C HIS A 99 -9.46 18.18 -11.20
N ILE A 100 -9.57 18.21 -9.87
CA ILE A 100 -9.22 17.05 -9.01
C ILE A 100 -10.08 15.84 -9.36
N LEU A 101 -11.41 16.02 -9.51
CA LEU A 101 -12.31 14.94 -9.90
C LEU A 101 -11.92 14.31 -11.25
N ALA A 102 -11.58 15.14 -12.24
CA ALA A 102 -11.13 14.69 -13.55
C ALA A 102 -9.80 13.93 -13.47
N CYS A 103 -8.81 14.48 -12.78
CA CYS A 103 -7.51 13.83 -12.56
C CYS A 103 -7.65 12.47 -11.86
N MET A 104 -8.49 12.40 -10.83
CA MET A 104 -8.78 11.13 -10.14
C MET A 104 -9.49 10.12 -11.05
N GLN A 105 -10.41 10.59 -11.89
CA GLN A 105 -11.09 9.74 -12.88
C GLN A 105 -10.14 9.18 -13.93
N GLU A 106 -9.21 9.99 -14.43
CA GLU A 106 -8.15 9.57 -15.36
C GLU A 106 -7.19 8.58 -14.70
N ALA A 107 -6.91 8.75 -13.41
CA ALA A 107 -6.12 7.83 -12.60
C ALA A 107 -6.86 6.52 -12.24
N GLY A 108 -8.11 6.34 -12.70
CA GLY A 108 -8.87 5.11 -12.51
C GLY A 108 -9.64 5.02 -11.18
N TYR A 109 -9.95 6.16 -10.57
CA TYR A 109 -10.79 6.26 -9.38
C TYR A 109 -12.14 6.90 -9.70
N GLU A 110 -13.20 6.42 -9.07
CA GLU A 110 -14.54 7.01 -9.17
C GLU A 110 -14.97 7.64 -7.85
N TRP A 111 -15.78 8.70 -7.94
CA TRP A 111 -16.38 9.34 -6.79
C TRP A 111 -17.48 8.47 -6.17
N SER A 112 -17.32 8.12 -4.89
CA SER A 112 -18.23 7.28 -4.11
C SER A 112 -18.46 7.88 -2.71
N PRO A 113 -19.59 8.60 -2.47
CA PRO A 113 -19.87 9.25 -1.20
C PRO A 113 -20.43 8.31 -0.12
N THR A 114 -20.11 7.02 -0.19
CA THR A 114 -20.67 5.98 0.67
C THR A 114 -20.03 5.97 2.06
N HIS A 115 -18.75 6.33 2.15
CA HIS A 115 -17.97 6.31 3.38
C HIS A 115 -18.39 7.41 4.38
N ARG A 116 -18.36 7.13 5.68
CA ARG A 116 -18.75 8.09 6.73
C ARG A 116 -17.94 9.37 6.66
N ASN A 117 -16.61 9.26 6.59
CA ASN A 117 -15.71 10.42 6.51
C ASN A 117 -15.89 11.24 5.23
N CYS A 118 -16.43 10.64 4.15
CA CYS A 118 -16.82 11.41 2.97
C CYS A 118 -18.13 12.17 3.19
N LYS A 119 -19.11 11.55 3.87
CA LYS A 119 -20.38 12.22 4.20
C LYS A 119 -20.17 13.42 5.12
N ASP A 120 -19.24 13.33 6.05
CA ASP A 120 -18.90 14.41 6.98
C ASP A 120 -18.17 15.57 6.26
N ALA A 121 -17.38 15.27 5.21
CA ALA A 121 -16.66 16.27 4.42
C ALA A 121 -16.60 15.89 2.92
N PRO A 122 -17.64 16.20 2.12
CA PRO A 122 -17.71 15.80 0.71
C PRO A 122 -16.92 16.76 -0.19
N VAL A 123 -15.60 16.80 -0.01
CA VAL A 123 -14.68 17.65 -0.78
C VAL A 123 -13.81 16.82 -1.71
N ALA A 124 -13.43 17.37 -2.87
CA ALA A 124 -12.64 16.64 -3.88
C ALA A 124 -11.26 16.18 -3.36
N THR A 125 -10.69 16.86 -2.37
CA THR A 125 -9.43 16.49 -1.75
C THR A 125 -9.56 15.38 -0.71
N ASN A 126 -10.80 14.94 -0.40
CA ASN A 126 -11.04 13.90 0.56
C ASN A 126 -10.88 12.51 -0.09
N PRO A 127 -9.84 11.75 0.25
CA PRO A 127 -9.58 10.44 -0.34
C PRO A 127 -10.70 9.43 -0.01
N TYR A 128 -11.41 9.57 1.12
CA TYR A 128 -12.53 8.69 1.49
C TYR A 128 -13.72 8.79 0.54
N CYS A 129 -13.76 9.81 -0.33
CA CYS A 129 -14.80 10.01 -1.31
C CYS A 129 -14.55 9.29 -2.64
N TYR A 130 -13.50 8.46 -2.75
CA TYR A 130 -13.19 7.74 -3.98
C TYR A 130 -13.07 6.24 -3.76
N LEU A 131 -13.24 5.48 -4.85
CA LEU A 131 -12.94 4.07 -4.94
C LEU A 131 -12.27 3.75 -6.28
N PRO A 132 -11.35 2.79 -6.35
CA PRO A 132 -10.85 2.29 -7.63
C PRO A 132 -11.99 1.77 -8.53
N VAL A 133 -11.83 1.96 -9.83
CA VAL A 133 -12.72 1.40 -10.86
C VAL A 133 -12.44 -0.09 -11.08
N ALA A 134 -11.17 -0.50 -10.98
CA ALA A 134 -10.76 -1.89 -11.13
C ALA A 134 -11.33 -2.78 -10.01
N GLY A 135 -11.98 -3.90 -10.36
CA GLY A 135 -12.76 -4.69 -9.41
C GLY A 135 -11.98 -5.32 -8.24
N PHE A 136 -10.73 -5.73 -8.48
CA PHE A 136 -9.87 -6.29 -7.42
C PHE A 136 -9.47 -5.21 -6.42
N ASP A 137 -8.88 -4.11 -6.91
CA ASP A 137 -8.45 -2.96 -6.11
C ASP A 137 -9.62 -2.35 -5.35
N ARG A 138 -10.77 -2.22 -6.01
CA ARG A 138 -12.01 -1.74 -5.40
C ARG A 138 -12.43 -2.59 -4.22
N THR A 139 -12.40 -3.91 -4.35
CA THR A 139 -12.82 -4.84 -3.29
C THR A 139 -11.90 -4.71 -2.08
N ILE A 140 -10.60 -4.63 -2.34
CA ILE A 140 -9.57 -4.50 -1.30
C ILE A 140 -9.66 -3.14 -0.60
N THR A 141 -9.74 -2.03 -1.35
CA THR A 141 -9.90 -0.68 -0.79
C THR A 141 -11.21 -0.54 -0.03
N ALA A 142 -12.34 -1.05 -0.56
CA ALA A 142 -13.62 -1.00 0.14
C ALA A 142 -13.61 -1.82 1.44
N PHE A 143 -12.86 -2.92 1.48
CA PHE A 143 -12.67 -3.68 2.71
C PHE A 143 -11.82 -2.89 3.72
N GLN A 144 -10.74 -2.24 3.29
CA GLN A 144 -9.89 -1.40 4.15
C GLN A 144 -10.63 -0.25 4.79
N LEU A 145 -11.41 0.47 3.97
CA LEU A 145 -12.21 1.60 4.42
C LEU A 145 -13.22 1.22 5.52
N ARG A 146 -13.51 -0.06 5.76
CA ARG A 146 -14.36 -0.47 6.89
C ARG A 146 -13.64 -0.47 8.25
N PHE A 147 -12.31 -0.45 8.25
CA PHE A 147 -11.48 -0.50 9.46
C PHE A 147 -10.85 0.85 9.82
N GLU A 148 -11.04 1.88 8.99
CA GLU A 148 -10.70 3.27 9.29
C GLU A 148 -11.93 4.06 9.77
#